data_AF-A0AA42ZR06-F1
#
_entry.id   AF-A0AA42ZR06-F1
#
_cell.length_a   1.000
_cell.length_b   1.000
_cell.length_c   1.000
_cell.angle_alpha   90.00
_cell.angle_beta   90.00
_cell.angle_gamma   90.00
#
_symmetry.space_group_name_H-M   'P 1'
#
loop_
_entity.id
_entity.type
_entity.pdbx_description
1 polymer ?
#
loop_
_entity_poly.entity_id
_entity_poly.type
_entity_poly.pdbx_seq_one_letter_code
_entity_poly.pdbx_strand_id
1 'polypeptide(L)'
;MGITSATRFVVTCAARTGSSMFTSLLQSHPEICCHGEVFGWRVFEGFKGINYNGPISEHRKPPIVDKLVQLRLDDPVSFLRDFVLFAGEYKAVGLKFKYEELSIEHFTAVRHWIRDNRDIKIVHLTRENLLKRYVSQVIATKITKVFNTWQEVPPPTRITLSPEECEREFAHTEQRQERYAKLFSKHDVLNLTYEELIADRDVKLTQIQTFLGLEPTELRTGMKKINPDSLADLLENYDELREHFVGTRFELFFD
;
A
#
# COMPACT_ATOMS: atom_id res chain seq x y z
N MET A 1 -26.93 -18.03 16.70
CA MET A 1 -26.29 -17.52 15.47
C MET A 1 -24.79 -17.63 15.70
N GLY A 2 -24.11 -18.50 14.96
CA GLY A 2 -22.67 -18.68 15.13
C GLY A 2 -21.96 -17.37 14.79
N ILE A 3 -21.07 -16.92 15.67
CA ILE A 3 -20.17 -15.81 15.36
C ILE A 3 -19.27 -16.34 14.24
N THR A 4 -19.55 -15.97 12.99
CA THR A 4 -18.59 -16.12 11.91
C THR A 4 -17.37 -15.28 12.30
N SER A 5 -16.23 -15.93 12.50
CA SER A 5 -14.97 -15.25 12.81
C SER A 5 -14.68 -14.23 11.71
N ALA A 6 -14.41 -12.98 12.09
CA ALA A 6 -14.11 -11.91 11.14
C ALA A 6 -12.88 -12.25 10.29
N THR A 7 -12.91 -11.89 9.01
CA THR A 7 -11.80 -12.09 8.10
C THR A 7 -10.63 -11.18 8.49
N ARG A 8 -9.46 -11.77 8.75
CA ARG A 8 -8.20 -11.03 8.95
C ARG A 8 -7.48 -10.90 7.62
N PHE A 9 -6.99 -9.71 7.28
CA PHE A 9 -6.28 -9.52 6.02
C PHE A 9 -5.09 -8.56 6.08
N VAL A 10 -4.17 -8.71 5.13
CA VAL A 10 -3.04 -7.80 4.90
C VAL A 10 -3.06 -7.35 3.45
N VAL A 11 -3.03 -6.04 3.22
CA VAL A 11 -2.76 -5.45 1.91
C VAL A 11 -1.27 -5.20 1.80
N THR A 12 -0.57 -6.00 1.01
CA THR A 12 0.87 -5.85 0.78
C THR A 12 1.15 -5.28 -0.61
N CYS A 13 2.06 -4.33 -0.68
CA CYS A 13 2.37 -3.60 -1.90
C CYS A 13 3.70 -2.85 -1.79
N ALA A 14 4.24 -2.42 -2.93
CA ALA A 14 5.25 -1.35 -2.95
C ALA A 14 4.60 0.03 -2.73
N ALA A 15 5.40 1.03 -2.37
CA ALA A 15 4.96 2.42 -2.46
C ALA A 15 4.52 2.80 -3.89
N ARG A 16 3.56 3.72 -3.99
CA ARG A 16 3.04 4.32 -5.25
C ARG A 16 2.27 3.37 -6.19
N THR A 17 1.68 2.33 -5.62
CA THR A 17 0.82 1.33 -6.28
C THR A 17 -0.68 1.68 -6.24
N GLY A 18 -1.04 2.91 -5.84
CA GLY A 18 -2.45 3.27 -5.58
C GLY A 18 -3.00 2.71 -4.26
N SER A 19 -2.16 2.11 -3.42
CA SER A 19 -2.58 1.45 -2.18
C SER A 19 -3.31 2.36 -1.18
N SER A 20 -3.04 3.67 -1.15
CA SER A 20 -3.82 4.60 -0.33
C SER A 20 -5.24 4.79 -0.85
N MET A 21 -5.43 4.92 -2.16
CA MET A 21 -6.77 4.96 -2.78
C MET A 21 -7.51 3.66 -2.51
N PHE A 22 -6.83 2.52 -2.68
CA PHE A 22 -7.38 1.20 -2.38
C PHE A 22 -7.79 1.07 -0.90
N THR A 23 -6.95 1.51 0.04
CA THR A 23 -7.28 1.54 1.47
C THR A 23 -8.50 2.42 1.73
N SER A 24 -8.57 3.60 1.13
CA SER A 24 -9.74 4.50 1.25
C SER A 24 -11.02 3.87 0.71
N LEU A 25 -10.95 3.07 -0.36
CA LEU A 25 -12.10 2.33 -0.89
C LEU A 25 -12.58 1.29 0.11
N LEU A 26 -11.68 0.47 0.63
CA LEU A 26 -12.02 -0.52 1.66
C LEU A 26 -12.61 0.13 2.91
N GLN A 27 -12.06 1.26 3.35
CA GLN A 27 -12.55 1.99 4.52
C GLN A 27 -13.96 2.57 4.35
N SER A 28 -14.46 2.73 3.12
CA SER A 28 -15.82 3.17 2.84
C SER A 28 -16.87 2.07 3.08
N HIS A 29 -16.46 0.81 3.16
CA HIS A 29 -17.35 -0.30 3.50
C HIS A 29 -17.67 -0.27 5.01
N PRO A 30 -18.94 -0.32 5.42
CA PRO A 30 -19.32 -0.23 6.83
C PRO A 30 -18.78 -1.39 7.68
N GLU A 31 -18.63 -2.57 7.07
CA GLU A 31 -18.17 -3.79 7.77
C GLU A 31 -16.65 -4.06 7.64
N ILE A 32 -15.86 -3.12 7.11
CA ILE A 32 -14.39 -3.25 7.00
C ILE A 32 -13.66 -2.24 7.91
N CYS A 33 -12.77 -2.75 8.74
CA CYS A 33 -11.72 -1.97 9.40
C CYS A 33 -10.37 -2.21 8.70
N CYS A 34 -9.98 -1.29 7.81
CA CYS A 34 -8.65 -1.32 7.21
C CYS A 34 -7.78 -0.23 7.83
N HIS A 35 -6.77 -0.60 8.59
CA HIS A 35 -5.72 0.29 9.06
C HIS A 35 -4.76 0.63 7.90
N GLY A 36 -4.09 1.78 8.01
CA GLY A 36 -3.02 2.21 7.12
C GLY A 36 -1.66 1.67 7.55
N GLU A 37 -0.62 2.50 7.39
CA GLU A 37 0.80 2.16 7.57
C GLU A 37 1.22 2.24 9.05
N VAL A 38 0.59 1.41 9.87
CA VAL A 38 0.76 1.42 11.34
C VAL A 38 2.12 0.85 11.79
N PHE A 39 2.93 0.33 10.86
CA PHE A 39 4.28 -0.20 11.11
C PHE A 39 5.39 0.68 10.48
N GLY A 40 5.14 1.97 10.29
CA GLY A 40 6.17 2.94 9.88
C GLY A 40 7.28 3.08 10.92
N TRP A 41 8.56 3.12 10.49
CA TRP A 41 9.68 3.23 11.44
C TRP A 41 9.67 4.56 12.22
N ARG A 42 9.43 5.67 11.52
CA ARG A 42 9.50 7.04 12.08
C ARG A 42 8.15 7.69 12.29
N VAL A 43 7.10 7.12 11.73
CA VAL A 43 5.75 7.69 11.73
C VAL A 43 4.76 6.64 12.22
N PHE A 44 3.75 7.11 12.94
CA PHE A 44 2.57 6.33 13.29
C PHE A 44 1.38 6.96 12.58
N GLU A 45 0.82 6.24 11.61
CA GLU A 45 -0.23 6.77 10.74
C GLU A 45 -1.25 5.71 10.35
N GLY A 46 -2.45 6.18 10.02
CA GLY A 46 -3.52 5.35 9.47
C GLY A 46 -4.16 4.38 10.46
N PHE A 47 -3.96 4.54 11.77
CA PHE A 47 -4.67 3.73 12.75
C PHE A 47 -6.15 4.18 12.81
N LYS A 48 -7.07 3.44 12.16
CA LYS A 48 -8.50 3.77 12.12
C LYS A 48 -9.06 3.95 13.54
N GLY A 49 -9.77 5.06 13.75
CA GLY A 49 -10.30 5.47 15.07
C GLY A 49 -9.38 6.35 15.90
N ILE A 50 -8.12 6.54 15.50
CA ILE A 50 -7.17 7.45 16.16
C ILE A 50 -6.87 8.63 15.24
N ASN A 51 -7.20 9.84 15.68
CA ASN A 51 -6.91 11.06 14.93
C ASN A 51 -5.46 11.52 15.18
N TYR A 52 -4.50 10.71 14.73
CA TYR A 52 -3.07 11.03 14.78
C TYR A 52 -2.35 10.44 13.57
N ASN A 53 -1.67 11.30 12.83
CA ASN A 53 -0.75 10.92 11.76
C ASN A 53 0.49 11.80 11.90
N GLY A 54 1.58 11.23 12.41
CA GLY A 54 2.73 12.06 12.77
C GLY A 54 3.97 11.28 13.23
N PRO A 55 5.06 12.00 13.49
CA PRO A 55 6.33 11.39 13.85
C PRO A 55 6.31 10.80 15.27
N ILE A 56 6.86 9.60 15.41
CA ILE A 56 6.99 8.95 16.72
C ILE A 56 7.92 9.69 17.68
N SER A 57 8.71 10.65 17.19
CA SER A 57 9.56 11.54 18.00
C SER A 57 8.85 12.81 18.49
N GLU A 58 7.60 13.05 18.13
CA GLU A 58 6.85 14.22 18.58
C GLU A 58 6.72 14.28 20.11
N HIS A 59 7.06 15.42 20.72
CA HIS A 59 7.14 15.55 22.18
C HIS A 59 5.77 15.58 22.88
N ARG A 60 4.69 15.98 22.18
CA ARG A 60 3.34 16.12 22.75
C ARG A 60 2.32 15.29 21.97
N LYS A 61 2.43 13.97 22.06
CA LYS A 61 1.43 13.06 21.51
C LYS A 61 0.26 12.85 22.49
N PRO A 62 -0.94 12.50 22.02
CA PRO A 62 -2.00 12.03 22.90
C PRO A 62 -1.54 10.79 23.68
N PRO A 63 -1.85 10.66 25.00
CA PRO A 63 -1.34 9.54 25.82
C PRO A 63 -1.68 8.14 25.29
N ILE A 64 -2.83 7.98 24.63
CA ILE A 64 -3.22 6.72 23.98
C ILE A 64 -2.31 6.38 22.81
N VAL A 65 -1.88 7.39 22.02
CA VAL A 65 -0.94 7.20 20.91
C VAL A 65 0.42 6.78 21.45
N ASP A 66 0.89 7.41 22.53
CA ASP A 66 2.15 7.01 23.16
C ASP A 66 2.13 5.55 23.62
N LYS A 67 1.01 5.10 24.22
CA LYS A 67 0.86 3.70 24.63
C LYS A 67 0.83 2.73 23.45
N LEU A 68 0.13 3.07 22.36
CA LEU A 68 0.11 2.24 21.16
C LEU A 68 1.49 2.19 20.49
N VAL A 69 2.20 3.32 20.41
CA VAL A 69 3.56 3.38 19.83
C VAL A 69 4.54 2.59 20.70
N GLN A 70 4.45 2.69 22.02
CA GLN A 70 5.26 1.91 22.95
C GLN A 70 5.01 0.41 22.75
N LEU A 71 3.75 -0.03 22.78
CA LEU A 71 3.40 -1.44 22.60
C LEU A 71 3.88 -1.96 21.25
N ARG A 72 3.69 -1.19 20.17
CA ARG A 72 4.19 -1.53 18.83
C ARG A 72 5.70 -1.73 18.80
N LEU A 73 6.47 -1.03 19.61
CA LEU A 73 7.93 -1.18 19.64
C LEU A 73 8.37 -2.32 20.57
N ASP A 74 7.76 -2.43 21.74
CA ASP A 74 8.14 -3.38 22.80
C ASP A 74 7.64 -4.81 22.49
N ASP A 75 6.40 -4.94 21.98
CA ASP A 75 5.78 -6.20 21.57
C ASP A 75 4.96 -6.02 20.28
N PRO A 76 5.64 -5.96 19.11
CA PRO A 76 5.00 -5.68 17.84
C PRO A 76 4.01 -6.78 17.39
N VAL A 77 4.18 -8.01 17.88
CA VAL A 77 3.29 -9.13 17.55
C VAL A 77 1.97 -9.01 18.32
N SER A 78 2.01 -8.71 19.62
CA SER A 78 0.79 -8.45 20.38
C SER A 78 0.10 -7.16 19.89
N PHE A 79 0.85 -6.13 19.51
CA PHE A 79 0.27 -4.96 18.84
C PHE A 79 -0.51 -5.33 17.57
N LEU A 80 0.08 -6.15 16.68
CA LEU A 80 -0.63 -6.64 15.49
C LEU A 80 -1.88 -7.44 15.88
N ARG A 81 -1.73 -8.45 16.74
CA ARG A 81 -2.78 -9.43 17.05
C ARG A 81 -3.95 -8.80 17.81
N ASP A 82 -3.66 -8.01 18.84
CA ASP A 82 -4.65 -7.59 19.83
C ASP A 82 -5.25 -6.22 19.54
N PHE A 83 -4.62 -5.43 18.66
CA PHE A 83 -5.08 -4.07 18.34
C PHE A 83 -5.37 -3.91 16.85
N VAL A 84 -4.43 -4.27 15.98
CA VAL A 84 -4.58 -4.05 14.53
C VAL A 84 -5.51 -5.07 13.88
N LEU A 85 -5.47 -6.33 14.32
CA LEU A 85 -6.32 -7.42 13.82
C LEU A 85 -7.49 -7.76 14.76
N PHE A 86 -7.75 -6.92 15.77
CA PHE A 86 -8.92 -7.05 16.62
C PHE A 86 -10.15 -6.51 15.88
N ALA A 87 -11.07 -7.40 15.51
CA ALA A 87 -12.17 -7.07 14.63
C ALA A 87 -13.30 -6.27 15.32
N GLY A 88 -13.48 -6.39 16.63
CA GLY A 88 -14.68 -5.87 17.28
C GLY A 88 -15.95 -6.36 16.59
N GLU A 89 -16.76 -5.44 16.08
CA GLU A 89 -18.00 -5.72 15.32
C GLU A 89 -17.81 -5.75 13.80
N TYR A 90 -16.61 -5.45 13.29
CA TYR A 90 -16.33 -5.51 11.86
C TYR A 90 -16.27 -6.96 11.38
N LYS A 91 -16.76 -7.22 10.16
CA LYS A 91 -16.69 -8.54 9.52
C LYS A 91 -15.34 -8.80 8.84
N ALA A 92 -14.60 -7.75 8.48
CA ALA A 92 -13.22 -7.86 8.04
C ALA A 92 -12.33 -6.80 8.69
N VAL A 93 -11.15 -7.21 9.15
CA VAL A 93 -10.16 -6.33 9.79
C VAL A 93 -8.77 -6.61 9.22
N GLY A 94 -8.02 -5.55 8.96
CA GLY A 94 -6.71 -5.68 8.34
C GLY A 94 -5.93 -4.40 8.30
N LEU A 95 -4.79 -4.44 7.66
CA LEU A 95 -3.90 -3.29 7.50
C LEU A 95 -3.26 -3.25 6.12
N LYS A 96 -2.88 -2.06 5.69
CA LYS A 96 -1.90 -1.87 4.63
C LYS A 96 -0.48 -2.01 5.22
N PHE A 97 0.28 -2.96 4.70
CA PHE A 97 1.63 -3.25 5.17
C PHE A 97 2.59 -3.28 3.98
N LYS A 98 3.26 -2.15 3.73
CA LYS A 98 4.11 -2.02 2.55
C LYS A 98 5.37 -2.86 2.67
N TYR A 99 5.97 -3.18 1.53
CA TYR A 99 7.26 -3.86 1.48
C TYR A 99 8.35 -3.15 2.27
N GLU A 100 8.32 -1.81 2.36
CA GLU A 100 9.31 -1.02 3.11
C GLU A 100 9.19 -1.31 4.61
N GLU A 101 7.97 -1.29 5.12
CA GLU A 101 7.68 -1.54 6.53
C GLU A 101 7.92 -3.01 6.87
N LEU A 102 7.49 -3.93 5.99
CA LEU A 102 7.79 -5.34 6.10
C LEU A 102 9.31 -5.54 6.12
N SER A 103 10.11 -4.82 5.34
CA SER A 103 11.57 -5.05 5.34
C SER A 103 12.30 -4.57 6.61
N ILE A 104 11.63 -3.83 7.51
CA ILE A 104 12.24 -3.35 8.75
C ILE A 104 12.61 -4.54 9.65
N GLU A 105 13.87 -4.59 10.07
CA GLU A 105 14.41 -5.67 10.89
C GLU A 105 13.67 -5.80 12.23
N HIS A 106 13.35 -4.68 12.87
CA HIS A 106 12.57 -4.60 14.12
C HIS A 106 11.22 -5.35 14.03
N PHE A 107 10.58 -5.36 12.85
CA PHE A 107 9.28 -6.02 12.64
C PHE A 107 9.41 -7.43 12.03
N THR A 108 10.59 -8.06 12.13
CA THR A 108 10.79 -9.44 11.65
C THR A 108 9.85 -10.44 12.32
N ALA A 109 9.62 -10.31 13.63
CA ALA A 109 8.69 -11.16 14.36
C ALA A 109 7.26 -11.03 13.83
N VAL A 110 6.80 -9.82 13.51
CA VAL A 110 5.47 -9.56 12.92
C VAL A 110 5.33 -10.26 11.58
N ARG A 111 6.35 -10.12 10.73
CA ARG A 111 6.42 -10.77 9.42
C ARG A 111 6.32 -12.28 9.49
N HIS A 112 7.08 -12.88 10.40
CA HIS A 112 7.06 -14.32 10.62
C HIS A 112 5.72 -14.76 11.20
N TRP A 113 5.16 -13.99 12.11
CA TRP A 113 3.85 -14.27 12.68
C TRP A 113 2.75 -14.24 11.60
N ILE A 114 2.71 -13.21 10.74
CA ILE A 114 1.76 -13.17 9.61
C ILE A 114 1.98 -14.40 8.73
N ARG A 115 3.24 -14.67 8.33
CA ARG A 115 3.57 -15.85 7.53
C ARG A 115 3.04 -17.12 8.18
N ASP A 116 3.14 -17.32 9.48
CA ASP A 116 2.79 -18.60 10.10
C ASP A 116 1.28 -18.74 10.38
N ASN A 117 0.51 -17.64 10.39
CA ASN A 117 -0.94 -17.62 10.60
C ASN A 117 -1.70 -17.58 9.27
N ARG A 118 -1.93 -18.75 8.68
CA ARG A 118 -2.46 -18.93 7.31
C ARG A 118 -3.94 -18.58 7.13
N ASP A 119 -4.67 -18.34 8.21
CA ASP A 119 -6.06 -17.85 8.14
C ASP A 119 -6.15 -16.36 7.77
N ILE A 120 -5.02 -15.64 7.80
CA ILE A 120 -4.93 -14.27 7.31
C ILE A 120 -4.93 -14.29 5.78
N LYS A 121 -5.88 -13.59 5.17
CA LYS A 121 -5.94 -13.39 3.72
C LYS A 121 -4.94 -12.32 3.26
N ILE A 122 -4.38 -12.47 2.08
CA ILE A 122 -3.39 -11.53 1.54
C ILE A 122 -3.95 -10.90 0.28
N VAL A 123 -3.97 -9.57 0.25
CA VAL A 123 -4.21 -8.79 -0.97
C VAL A 123 -2.87 -8.27 -1.43
N HIS A 124 -2.38 -8.79 -2.55
CA HIS A 124 -1.11 -8.39 -3.12
C HIS A 124 -1.35 -7.38 -4.24
N LEU A 125 -1.21 -6.09 -3.90
CA LEU A 125 -1.43 -4.99 -4.83
C LEU A 125 -0.13 -4.57 -5.51
N THR A 126 -0.07 -4.68 -6.82
CA THR A 126 1.07 -4.28 -7.64
C THR A 126 0.67 -3.15 -8.60
N ARG A 127 1.66 -2.61 -9.32
CA ARG A 127 1.45 -1.64 -10.39
C ARG A 127 2.36 -2.04 -11.52
N GLU A 128 1.78 -2.32 -12.68
CA GLU A 128 2.47 -2.92 -13.82
C GLU A 128 3.47 -1.95 -14.41
N ASN A 129 3.08 -0.69 -14.65
CA ASN A 129 4.00 0.30 -15.20
C ASN A 129 4.95 0.85 -14.11
N LEU A 130 6.14 0.23 -14.01
CA LEU A 130 7.15 0.58 -13.00
C LEU A 130 7.76 1.97 -13.22
N LEU A 131 7.78 2.48 -14.46
CA LEU A 131 8.21 3.84 -14.76
C LEU A 131 7.24 4.87 -14.19
N LYS A 132 5.93 4.74 -14.46
CA LYS A 132 4.89 5.61 -13.86
C LYS A 132 4.91 5.54 -12.33
N ARG A 133 5.20 4.37 -11.76
CA ARG A 133 5.39 4.20 -10.31
C ARG A 133 6.60 4.99 -9.82
N TYR A 134 7.76 4.85 -10.47
CA TYR A 134 9.01 5.48 -10.07
C TYR A 134 8.97 7.01 -10.23
N VAL A 135 8.45 7.52 -11.35
CA VAL A 135 8.17 8.96 -11.56
C VAL A 135 7.33 9.50 -10.41
N SER A 136 6.25 8.79 -10.04
CA SER A 136 5.42 9.20 -8.91
C SER A 136 6.15 9.19 -7.57
N GLN A 137 7.08 8.26 -7.36
CA GLN A 137 7.91 8.21 -6.17
C GLN A 137 8.88 9.38 -6.11
N VAL A 138 9.57 9.69 -7.20
CA VAL A 138 10.53 10.80 -7.28
C VAL A 138 9.84 12.13 -7.05
N ILE A 139 8.72 12.40 -7.74
CA ILE A 139 7.94 13.64 -7.56
C ILE A 139 7.45 13.78 -6.11
N ALA A 140 6.92 12.72 -5.50
CA ALA A 140 6.42 12.77 -4.13
C ALA A 140 7.57 12.98 -3.12
N THR A 141 8.68 12.28 -3.28
CA THR A 141 9.76 12.25 -2.28
C THR A 141 10.78 13.38 -2.43
N LYS A 142 11.13 13.78 -3.65
CA LYS A 142 12.19 14.76 -3.90
C LYS A 142 11.65 16.18 -4.12
N ILE A 143 10.41 16.31 -4.60
CA ILE A 143 9.86 17.60 -5.04
C ILE A 143 8.73 18.07 -4.14
N THR A 144 7.56 17.43 -4.23
CA THR A 144 6.33 17.99 -3.66
C THR A 144 6.16 17.69 -2.17
N LYS A 145 6.72 16.58 -1.68
CA LYS A 145 6.41 16.00 -0.35
C LYS A 145 4.92 15.68 -0.17
N VAL A 146 4.14 15.64 -1.25
CA VAL A 146 2.72 15.28 -1.26
C VAL A 146 2.58 13.83 -1.72
N PHE A 147 2.10 12.97 -0.82
CA PHE A 147 1.97 11.53 -1.07
C PHE A 147 0.55 11.11 -1.45
N ASN A 148 -0.45 11.87 -1.03
CA ASN A 148 -1.87 11.68 -1.31
C ASN A 148 -2.59 13.03 -1.17
N THR A 149 -3.73 13.21 -1.83
CA THR A 149 -4.55 14.42 -1.71
C THR A 149 -6.04 14.10 -1.84
N TRP A 150 -6.83 14.77 -1.01
CA TRP A 150 -8.29 14.88 -1.13
C TRP A 150 -8.71 16.27 -1.62
N GLN A 151 -7.75 17.17 -1.83
CA GLN A 151 -7.96 18.57 -2.18
C GLN A 151 -7.57 18.82 -3.64
N GLU A 152 -6.98 19.99 -3.93
CA GLU A 152 -6.42 20.28 -5.25
C GLU A 152 -5.16 19.46 -5.50
N VAL A 153 -4.99 19.12 -6.78
CA VAL A 153 -3.82 18.40 -7.28
C VAL A 153 -2.72 19.44 -7.50
N PRO A 154 -1.52 19.28 -6.92
CA PRO A 154 -0.41 20.20 -7.19
C PRO A 154 -0.07 20.19 -8.69
N PRO A 155 0.47 21.29 -9.24
CA PRO A 155 0.81 21.34 -10.65
C PRO A 155 1.82 20.25 -11.01
N PRO A 156 1.72 19.66 -12.21
CA PRO A 156 2.65 18.62 -12.64
C PRO A 156 4.07 19.18 -12.65
N THR A 157 5.02 18.42 -12.10
CA THR A 157 6.43 18.77 -12.13
C THR A 157 7.15 17.84 -13.08
N ARG A 158 7.88 18.42 -14.03
CA ARG A 158 8.76 17.68 -14.93
C ARG A 158 10.05 17.32 -14.21
N ILE A 159 10.55 16.13 -14.47
CA ILE A 159 11.78 15.60 -13.87
C ILE A 159 12.64 14.93 -14.92
N THR A 160 13.93 14.81 -14.63
CA THR A 160 14.89 14.01 -15.38
C THR A 160 15.25 12.79 -14.56
N LEU A 161 15.30 11.61 -15.20
CA LEU A 161 15.72 10.37 -14.56
C LEU A 161 16.92 9.77 -15.29
N SER A 162 17.85 9.17 -14.55
CA SER A 162 18.93 8.37 -15.14
C SER A 162 18.38 7.01 -15.58
N PRO A 163 18.72 6.54 -16.80
CA PRO A 163 18.34 5.20 -17.25
C PRO A 163 18.83 4.09 -16.29
N GLU A 164 20.04 4.20 -15.76
CA GLU A 164 20.62 3.23 -14.82
C GLU A 164 19.91 3.25 -13.46
N GLU A 165 19.46 4.43 -12.99
CA GLU A 165 18.61 4.53 -11.80
C GLU A 165 17.25 3.87 -12.03
N CYS A 166 16.64 4.07 -13.20
CA CYS A 166 15.40 3.41 -13.58
C CYS A 166 15.54 1.89 -13.59
N GLU A 167 16.57 1.35 -14.25
CA GLU A 167 16.84 -0.10 -14.26
C GLU A 167 16.96 -0.69 -12.86
N ARG A 168 17.78 -0.05 -11.99
CA ARG A 168 17.94 -0.51 -10.61
C ARG A 168 16.63 -0.51 -9.85
N GLU A 169 15.83 0.55 -9.97
CA GLU A 169 14.55 0.68 -9.28
C GLU A 169 13.49 -0.29 -9.80
N PHE A 170 13.47 -0.58 -11.11
CA PHE A 170 12.58 -1.57 -11.69
C PHE A 170 12.92 -2.97 -11.20
N ALA A 171 14.18 -3.38 -11.36
CA ALA A 171 14.66 -4.68 -10.91
C ALA A 171 14.48 -4.88 -9.39
N HIS A 172 14.78 -3.86 -8.59
CA HIS A 172 14.57 -3.91 -7.14
C HIS A 172 13.08 -4.04 -6.77
N THR A 173 12.19 -3.41 -7.54
CA THR A 173 10.75 -3.53 -7.32
C THR A 173 10.24 -4.92 -7.66
N GLU A 174 10.63 -5.47 -8.81
CA GLU A 174 10.29 -6.84 -9.21
C GLU A 174 10.78 -7.85 -8.17
N GLN A 175 12.04 -7.74 -7.74
CA GLN A 175 12.63 -8.62 -6.72
C GLN A 175 11.85 -8.56 -5.40
N ARG A 176 11.40 -7.38 -4.97
CA ARG A 176 10.58 -7.24 -3.76
C ARG A 176 9.20 -7.83 -3.94
N GLN A 177 8.57 -7.63 -5.09
CA GLN A 177 7.28 -8.25 -5.41
C GLN A 177 7.39 -9.78 -5.34
N GLU A 178 8.38 -10.38 -6.00
CA GLU A 178 8.63 -11.82 -5.96
C GLU A 178 8.92 -12.34 -4.55
N ARG A 179 9.76 -11.62 -3.79
CA ARG A 179 10.09 -11.97 -2.41
C ARG A 179 8.84 -12.07 -1.54
N TYR A 180 7.94 -11.10 -1.61
CA TYR A 180 6.73 -11.09 -0.78
C TYR A 180 5.63 -12.00 -1.32
N ALA A 181 5.52 -12.18 -2.64
CA ALA A 181 4.69 -13.24 -3.23
C ALA A 181 5.12 -14.62 -2.68
N LYS A 182 6.42 -14.91 -2.68
CA LYS A 182 6.96 -16.17 -2.14
C LYS A 182 6.71 -16.31 -0.64
N LEU A 183 6.94 -15.23 0.14
CA LEU A 183 6.71 -15.22 1.59
C LEU A 183 5.27 -15.62 1.95
N PHE A 184 4.30 -15.13 1.17
CA PHE A 184 2.88 -15.30 1.43
C PHE A 184 2.20 -16.38 0.56
N SER A 185 2.97 -17.12 -0.25
CA SER A 185 2.46 -18.14 -1.20
C SER A 185 1.57 -19.26 -0.61
N LYS A 186 1.59 -19.47 0.71
CA LYS A 186 0.75 -20.47 1.39
C LYS A 186 -0.52 -19.88 2.01
N HIS A 187 -0.77 -18.59 1.84
CA HIS A 187 -2.03 -17.95 2.22
C HIS A 187 -3.06 -18.08 1.09
N ASP A 188 -4.30 -17.74 1.38
CA ASP A 188 -5.24 -17.32 0.36
C ASP A 188 -4.85 -15.93 -0.13
N VAL A 189 -4.47 -15.80 -1.40
CA VAL A 189 -3.90 -14.58 -1.99
C VAL A 189 -4.76 -14.09 -3.14
N LEU A 190 -5.20 -12.84 -3.06
CA LEU A 190 -5.75 -12.10 -4.19
C LEU A 190 -4.66 -11.19 -4.76
N ASN A 191 -4.20 -11.52 -5.97
CA ASN A 191 -3.33 -10.64 -6.75
C ASN A 191 -4.19 -9.64 -7.51
N LEU A 192 -3.81 -8.37 -7.45
CA LEU A 192 -4.50 -7.28 -8.12
C LEU A 192 -3.49 -6.24 -8.59
N THR A 193 -3.65 -5.73 -9.81
CA THR A 193 -2.85 -4.59 -10.27
C THR A 193 -3.64 -3.29 -10.17
N TYR A 194 -2.92 -2.18 -10.03
CA TYR A 194 -3.53 -0.85 -10.08
C TYR A 194 -4.28 -0.64 -11.40
N GLU A 195 -3.70 -1.09 -12.51
CA GLU A 195 -4.25 -1.00 -13.85
C GLU A 195 -5.59 -1.75 -13.96
N GLU A 196 -5.66 -2.99 -13.47
CA GLU A 196 -6.91 -3.76 -13.38
C GLU A 196 -7.96 -3.05 -12.51
N LEU A 197 -7.55 -2.52 -11.36
CA LEU A 197 -8.46 -1.82 -10.43
C LEU A 197 -9.07 -0.56 -11.05
N ILE A 198 -8.38 0.08 -11.99
CA ILE A 198 -8.88 1.26 -12.70
C ILE A 198 -9.72 0.86 -13.91
N ALA A 199 -9.27 -0.13 -14.71
CA ALA A 199 -9.94 -0.55 -15.94
C ALA A 199 -11.27 -1.26 -15.65
N ASP A 200 -11.27 -2.24 -14.73
CA ASP A 200 -12.41 -3.10 -14.42
C ASP A 200 -12.94 -2.84 -13.00
N ARG A 201 -13.03 -1.56 -12.65
CA ARG A 201 -13.23 -1.10 -11.27
C ARG A 201 -14.33 -1.86 -10.52
N ASP A 202 -15.56 -1.88 -11.03
CA ASP A 202 -16.69 -2.49 -10.32
C ASP A 202 -16.53 -4.00 -10.14
N VAL A 203 -15.95 -4.67 -11.13
CA VAL A 203 -15.66 -6.11 -11.09
C VAL A 203 -14.61 -6.40 -10.03
N LYS A 204 -13.48 -5.67 -10.04
CA LYS A 204 -12.39 -5.86 -9.08
C LYS A 204 -12.79 -5.46 -7.66
N LEU A 205 -13.64 -4.45 -7.49
CA LEU A 205 -14.20 -4.05 -6.19
C LEU A 205 -15.20 -5.08 -5.65
N THR A 206 -15.97 -5.74 -6.51
CA THR A 206 -16.83 -6.87 -6.12
C THR A 206 -15.98 -8.08 -5.72
N GLN A 207 -14.93 -8.37 -6.49
CA GLN A 207 -14.01 -9.48 -6.24
C GLN A 207 -13.31 -9.36 -4.89
N ILE A 208 -12.80 -8.18 -4.53
CA ILE A 208 -12.13 -7.97 -3.24
C ILE A 208 -13.08 -8.13 -2.05
N GLN A 209 -14.31 -7.62 -2.15
CA GLN A 209 -15.30 -7.76 -1.07
C GLN A 209 -15.66 -9.23 -0.86
N THR A 210 -15.92 -9.95 -1.95
CA THR A 210 -16.20 -11.40 -1.93
C THR A 210 -15.01 -12.18 -1.38
N PHE A 211 -13.79 -11.84 -1.79
CA PHE A 211 -12.57 -12.45 -1.28
C PHE A 211 -12.42 -12.26 0.23
N LEU A 212 -12.80 -11.10 0.76
CA LEU A 212 -12.83 -10.80 2.19
C LEU A 212 -14.04 -11.41 2.92
N GLY A 213 -14.92 -12.14 2.22
CA GLY A 213 -16.09 -12.80 2.81
C GLY A 213 -17.25 -11.85 3.09
N LEU A 214 -17.38 -10.78 2.32
CA LEU A 214 -18.41 -9.74 2.48
C LEU A 214 -19.37 -9.72 1.30
N GLU A 215 -20.61 -9.32 1.57
CA GLU A 215 -21.57 -8.99 0.53
C GLU A 215 -21.14 -7.70 -0.17
N PRO A 216 -21.02 -7.70 -1.51
CA PRO A 216 -20.60 -6.52 -2.24
C PRO A 216 -21.57 -5.35 -2.04
N THR A 217 -21.00 -4.19 -1.70
CA THR A 217 -21.69 -2.89 -1.71
C THR A 217 -20.88 -1.88 -2.53
N GLU A 218 -21.44 -0.70 -2.72
CA GLU A 218 -20.78 0.40 -3.40
C GLU A 218 -19.61 0.93 -2.54
N LEU A 219 -18.41 0.98 -3.13
CA LEU A 219 -17.23 1.54 -2.48
C LEU A 219 -16.86 2.89 -3.07
N ARG A 220 -16.59 3.86 -2.20
CA ARG A 220 -16.33 5.26 -2.58
C ARG A 220 -14.97 5.74 -2.08
N THR A 221 -14.36 6.63 -2.85
CA THR A 221 -13.13 7.33 -2.44
C THR A 221 -13.15 8.75 -2.99
N GLY A 222 -12.81 9.71 -2.14
CA GLY A 222 -12.59 11.11 -2.54
C GLY A 222 -11.14 11.39 -2.94
N MET A 223 -10.26 10.38 -2.90
CA MET A 223 -8.86 10.56 -3.23
C MET A 223 -8.67 10.87 -4.71
N LYS A 224 -7.85 11.89 -5.00
CA LYS A 224 -7.50 12.25 -6.37
C LYS A 224 -6.10 11.77 -6.72
N LYS A 225 -5.92 11.39 -7.99
CA LYS A 225 -4.60 11.07 -8.53
C LYS A 225 -3.79 12.36 -8.66
N ILE A 226 -2.54 12.34 -8.18
CA ILE A 226 -1.67 13.53 -8.15
C ILE A 226 -1.03 13.79 -9.50
N ASN A 227 -0.52 12.76 -10.16
CA ASN A 227 0.20 12.93 -11.41
C ASN A 227 -0.71 12.66 -12.60
N PRO A 228 -0.56 13.42 -13.70
CA PRO A 228 -1.17 13.08 -14.99
C PRO A 228 -0.70 11.70 -15.47
N ASP A 229 -1.45 11.14 -16.41
CA ASP A 229 -1.19 9.79 -16.94
C ASP A 229 -0.07 9.74 -17.98
N SER A 230 0.15 10.84 -18.71
CA SER A 230 1.19 10.97 -19.73
C SER A 230 2.57 11.07 -19.07
N LEU A 231 3.45 10.13 -19.39
CA LEU A 231 4.85 10.17 -18.97
C LEU A 231 5.65 11.26 -19.71
N ALA A 232 5.32 11.52 -20.98
CA ALA A 232 5.94 12.60 -21.77
C ALA A 232 5.70 13.98 -21.13
N ASP A 233 4.58 14.16 -20.45
CA ASP A 233 4.25 15.41 -19.74
C ASP A 233 5.05 15.56 -18.44
N LEU A 234 5.65 14.48 -17.93
CA LEU A 234 6.34 14.42 -16.63
C LEU A 234 7.84 14.21 -16.74
N LEU A 235 8.33 13.72 -17.87
CA LEU A 235 9.75 13.45 -18.10
C LEU A 235 10.33 14.46 -19.07
N GLU A 236 11.43 15.11 -18.68
CA GLU A 236 12.18 16.01 -19.57
C GLU A 236 12.95 15.21 -20.62
N ASN A 237 13.47 14.04 -20.24
CA ASN A 237 14.25 13.15 -21.09
C ASN A 237 13.49 11.87 -21.49
N TYR A 238 12.19 12.01 -21.80
CA TYR A 238 11.33 10.87 -22.17
C TYR A 238 11.90 10.05 -23.34
N ASP A 239 12.30 10.72 -24.42
CA ASP A 239 12.80 10.07 -25.63
C ASP A 239 14.13 9.34 -25.38
N GLU A 240 15.04 9.93 -24.61
CA GLU A 240 16.30 9.29 -24.18
C GLU A 240 16.03 8.00 -23.41
N LEU A 241 15.14 8.05 -22.42
CA LEU A 241 14.76 6.87 -21.65
C LEU A 241 14.11 5.82 -22.54
N ARG A 242 13.18 6.22 -23.41
CA ARG A 242 12.51 5.30 -24.34
C ARG A 242 13.53 4.59 -25.22
N GLU A 243 14.47 5.32 -25.83
CA GLU A 243 15.54 4.77 -26.66
C GLU A 243 16.44 3.79 -25.89
N HIS A 244 16.81 4.13 -24.65
CA HIS A 244 17.62 3.27 -23.80
C HIS A 244 16.96 1.92 -23.49
N PHE A 245 15.64 1.91 -23.29
CA PHE A 245 14.91 0.71 -22.91
C PHE A 245 14.40 -0.13 -24.09
N VAL A 246 14.58 0.30 -25.34
CA VAL A 246 14.21 -0.49 -26.54
C VAL A 246 14.90 -1.86 -26.52
N GLY A 247 14.15 -2.93 -26.77
CA GLY A 247 14.64 -4.31 -26.79
C GLY A 247 14.91 -4.89 -25.40
N THR A 248 14.65 -4.14 -24.33
CA THR A 248 14.70 -4.65 -22.95
C THR A 248 13.32 -5.11 -22.49
N ARG A 249 13.26 -5.87 -21.40
CA ARG A 249 11.96 -6.26 -20.79
C ARG A 249 11.15 -5.08 -20.23
N PHE A 250 11.75 -3.90 -20.13
CA PHE A 250 11.12 -2.69 -19.58
C PHE A 250 10.61 -1.74 -20.68
N GLU A 251 10.79 -2.09 -21.96
CA GLU A 251 10.30 -1.32 -23.11
C GLU A 251 8.79 -1.02 -23.00
N LEU A 252 8.01 -2.00 -22.55
CA LEU A 252 6.54 -1.91 -22.39
C LEU A 252 6.07 -0.78 -21.46
N PHE A 253 6.95 -0.19 -20.65
CA PHE A 253 6.58 0.93 -19.79
C PHE A 253 6.44 2.27 -20.51
N PHE A 254 6.86 2.35 -21.77
CA PHE A 254 6.84 3.54 -22.62
C PHE A 254 5.73 3.53 -23.68
N ASP A 255 4.88 2.50 -23.67
CA ASP A 255 3.70 2.37 -24.52
C ASP A 255 2.41 2.87 -23.83
#